data_AF-A0A7I7KPT2-F1
#
_entry.id   AF-A0A7I7KPT2-F1
#
_cell.length_a   1.000
_cell.length_b   1.000
_cell.length_c   1.000
_cell.angle_alpha   90.00
_cell.angle_beta   90.00
_cell.angle_gamma   90.00
#
_symmetry.space_group_name_H-M   'P 1'
#
loop_
_entity.id
_entity.type
_entity.pdbx_description
1 polymer ?
#
loop_
_entity_poly.entity_id
_entity_poly.type
_entity_poly.pdbx_seq_one_letter_code
_entity_poly.pdbx_strand_id
1 'polypeptide(L)' 'MWDFGIAPDEVAVFLSQHGWRLIEQAGPDLIVQRYVAPTGRDLLASPIEWSAYAEKV' A
#
# COMPACT_ATOMS: atom_id res chain seq x y z
N MET A 1 19.63 -11.96 11.86
CA MET A 1 18.31 -11.31 11.99
C MET A 1 17.76 -11.20 10.58
N TRP A 2 16.50 -11.54 10.36
CA TRP A 2 15.86 -11.39 9.06
C TRP A 2 14.86 -10.25 9.18
N ASP A 3 15.10 -9.16 8.47
CA ASP A 3 14.16 -8.04 8.34
C ASP A 3 13.41 -8.24 7.02
N PHE A 4 12.11 -8.48 7.10
CA PHE A 4 11.24 -8.66 5.93
C PHE A 4 10.14 -7.61 5.96
N GLY A 5 9.77 -7.14 4.77
CA GLY A 5 8.79 -6.07 4.60
C GLY A 5 9.45 -4.69 4.60
N ILE A 6 8.62 -3.69 4.34
CA ILE A 6 8.96 -2.27 4.32
C ILE A 6 7.83 -1.57 5.08
N ALA A 7 8.16 -0.65 5.98
CA ALA A 7 7.14 0.16 6.63
C ALA A 7 6.43 1.02 5.57
N PRO A 8 5.10 1.17 5.59
CA PRO A 8 4.38 1.89 4.53
C PRO A 8 4.92 3.30 4.25
N ASP A 9 5.38 4.00 5.29
CA ASP A 9 6.00 5.33 5.24
C ASP A 9 7.40 5.34 4.61
N GLU A 10 8.10 4.20 4.58
CA GLU A 10 9.42 4.05 3.97
C GLU A 10 9.37 3.71 2.47
N VAL A 11 8.20 3.31 1.94
CA VAL A 11 8.05 2.88 0.54
C VAL A 11 8.51 3.97 -0.46
N ALA A 12 8.19 5.23 -0.19
CA ALA A 12 8.59 6.34 -1.06
C ALA A 12 10.12 6.48 -1.13
N VAL A 13 10.80 6.40 0.02
CA VAL A 13 12.26 6.48 0.12
C VAL A 13 12.90 5.31 -0.58
N PHE A 14 12.41 4.09 -0.31
CA PHE A 14 12.88 2.87 -0.97
C PHE A 14 12.77 2.98 -2.50
N LEU A 15 11.61 3.37 -3.04
CA LEU A 15 11.42 3.50 -4.49
C LEU A 15 12.37 4.53 -5.11
N SER A 16 12.60 5.65 -4.44
CA SER A 16 13.48 6.73 -4.94
C SER A 16 14.93 6.28 -5.17
N GLN A 17 15.43 5.36 -4.34
CA GLN A 17 16.77 4.77 -4.48
C GLN A 17 16.92 3.92 -5.75
N HIS A 18 15.79 3.50 -6.33
CA HIS A 18 15.73 2.66 -7.54
C HIS A 18 15.27 3.43 -8.79
N GLY A 19 15.19 4.76 -8.73
CA GLY A 19 14.73 5.58 -9.86
C GLY A 19 13.22 5.48 -10.10
N TRP A 20 12.44 5.20 -9.06
CA TRP A 20 10.98 5.21 -9.10
C TRP A 20 10.42 6.31 -8.19
N ARG A 21 9.28 6.88 -8.58
CA ARG A 21 8.54 7.86 -7.81
C ARG A 21 7.19 7.28 -7.41
N LEU A 22 6.91 7.24 -6.11
CA LEU A 22 5.61 6.84 -5.58
C LEU A 22 4.54 7.87 -5.98
N ILE A 23 3.41 7.41 -6.54
CA ILE A 23 2.28 8.24 -6.94
C ILE A 23 1.09 8.04 -5.99
N GLU A 24 0.73 6.78 -5.73
CA GLU A 24 -0.36 6.42 -4.81
C GLU A 24 0.02 5.18 -4.02
N GLN A 25 -0.42 5.12 -2.77
CA GLN A 25 -0.30 3.93 -1.94
C GLN A 25 -1.68 3.59 -1.38
N ALA A 26 -2.15 2.39 -1.66
CA ALA A 26 -3.43 1.87 -1.18
C ALA A 26 -3.16 0.96 0.02
N GLY A 27 -3.61 1.39 1.19
CA GLY A 27 -3.62 0.58 2.40
C GLY A 27 -4.98 -0.11 2.64
N PRO A 28 -5.08 -0.90 3.72
CA PRO A 28 -6.28 -1.66 4.10
C PRO A 28 -7.54 -0.79 4.20
N ASP A 29 -7.42 0.41 4.77
CA ASP A 29 -8.56 1.33 4.95
C ASP A 29 -9.15 1.78 3.61
N LEU A 30 -8.28 2.07 2.63
CA LEU A 30 -8.72 2.44 1.29
C LEU A 30 -9.43 1.26 0.60
N ILE A 31 -8.93 0.04 0.80
CA ILE A 31 -9.53 -1.17 0.25
C ILE A 31 -10.93 -1.39 0.84
N VAL A 32 -11.06 -1.30 2.17
CA VAL A 32 -12.35 -1.42 2.85
C VAL A 32 -13.32 -0.35 2.35
N GLN A 33 -12.88 0.90 2.30
CA GLN A 33 -13.71 2.02 1.87
C GLN A 33 -14.18 1.89 0.43
N ARG A 34 -13.29 1.50 -0.51
CA ARG A 34 -13.60 1.47 -1.94
C ARG A 34 -14.29 0.19 -2.40
N TYR A 35 -13.98 -0.95 -1.79
CA TYR A 35 -14.38 -2.25 -2.33
C TYR A 35 -15.26 -3.07 -1.38
N VAL A 36 -15.18 -2.87 -0.07
CA VAL A 36 -15.98 -3.62 0.90
C VAL A 36 -17.26 -2.87 1.25
N ALA A 37 -17.14 -1.65 1.76
CA ALA A 37 -18.27 -0.85 2.23
C ALA A 37 -19.41 -0.72 1.20
N PRO A 38 -19.16 -0.51 -0.11
CA PRO A 38 -20.23 -0.42 -1.10
C PRO A 38 -21.05 -1.71 -1.29
N THR A 39 -20.52 -2.85 -0.86
CA THR A 39 -21.21 -4.15 -0.96
C THR A 39 -22.16 -4.41 0.21
N GLY A 40 -22.18 -3.55 1.23
CA GLY A 40 -22.96 -3.74 2.46
C GLY A 40 -22.44 -4.86 3.36
N ARG A 41 -21.24 -5.39 3.10
CA ARG A 41 -20.61 -6.45 3.90
C ARG A 41 -19.78 -5.83 5.02
N ASP A 42 -19.81 -6.48 6.18
CA ASP A 42 -18.96 -6.15 7.32
C ASP A 42 -17.72 -7.07 7.30
N LEU A 43 -16.74 -6.69 6.48
CA LEU A 43 -15.47 -7.38 6.34
C LEU A 43 -14.31 -6.38 6.51
N LEU A 44 -13.19 -6.87 7.03
CA LEU A 44 -11.96 -6.10 7.13
C LEU A 44 -10.98 -6.52 6.02
N ALA A 45 -10.09 -5.62 5.64
CA ALA A 45 -8.91 -5.95 4.87
C ALA A 45 -7.76 -6.34 5.81
N SER A 46 -6.89 -7.23 5.36
CA SER A 46 -5.73 -7.66 6.14
C SER A 46 -4.75 -6.49 6.31
N PRO A 47 -4.21 -6.21 7.51
CA PRO A 47 -3.28 -5.09 7.73
C PRO A 47 -1.99 -5.14 6.91
N ILE A 48 -1.66 -6.31 6.37
CA ILE A 48 -0.47 -6.53 5.52
C ILE A 48 -0.72 -6.30 4.03
N GLU A 49 -1.97 -6.07 3.61
CA GLU A 49 -2.30 -5.81 2.21
C GLU A 49 -2.06 -4.35 1.86
N TRP A 50 -0.99 -4.12 1.11
CA TRP A 50 -0.58 -2.81 0.61
C TRP A 50 -0.26 -2.89 -0.87
N SER A 51 -0.63 -1.85 -1.62
CA SER A 51 -0.26 -1.69 -3.03
C SER A 51 0.32 -0.30 -3.27
N ALA A 52 1.41 -0.24 -4.02
CA ALA A 52 2.06 1.01 -4.42
C ALA A 52 1.96 1.19 -5.94
N TYR A 53 1.37 2.29 -6.38
CA TYR A 53 1.43 2.74 -7.77
C TYR A 53 2.57 3.74 -7.89
N ALA A 54 3.52 3.44 -8.78
CA ALA A 54 4.73 4.22 -8.96
C ALA A 54 5.10 4.34 -10.44
N GLU A 55 5.83 5.40 -10.77
CA GLU A 55 6.33 5.66 -12.11
C GLU A 55 7.85 5.61 -12.13
N LYS A 56 8.42 5.15 -13.23
CA LYS A 56 9.86 5.17 -13.45
C LYS A 56 10.29 6.59 -13.86
N VAL A 57 11.37 7.07 -13.25
CA VAL A 57 12.03 8.34 -13.56
C VAL A 57 13.10 8.13 -14.62
#